data_AF-A0A9P5C100-F1
#
_entry.id   AF-A0A9P5C100-F1
#
_cell.length_a   1.000
_cell.length_b   1.000
_cell.length_c   1.000
_cell.angle_alpha   90.00
_cell.angle_beta   90.00
_cell.angle_gamma   90.00
#
_symmetry.space_group_name_H-M   'P 1'
#
loop_
_entity.id
_entity.type
_entity.pdbx_description
1 polymer ?
#
loop_
_entity_poly.entity_id
_entity_poly.type
_entity_poly.pdbx_seq_one_letter_code
_entity_poly.pdbx_strand_id
1 'polypeptide(L)'
;MATVREVPDESAFASTIQSLSPSTLAVIYFHAPWAKPCEHMSVILKTLASTYPADTPIAFLSLNAEELPDVSEQYDVTAVPYIVVQKDGKTLDTVSGSDAAKVRAAVERYAGAGSGAANSSLPPAQTVTRPPVENGANNDSAKNLAAYAPGAGEQKTAPEYSSGEHETNKEELHKRLSELVKAAPVMLFMKGTPSAPQCGFSRQTVSVLREKGVRYGFFNILADDEVRQGLKEFADWPTFPQLWVDGELVGGLDIVKEEFDNDPEFLSQYSVSQPKAA
;
A
#
# COMPACT_ATOMS: atom_id res chain seq x y z
N MET A 1 9.35 9.71 -23.85
CA MET A 1 9.02 9.64 -22.41
C MET A 1 8.17 8.41 -22.18
N ALA A 2 8.20 7.84 -20.97
CA ALA A 2 7.28 6.79 -20.59
C ALA A 2 5.84 7.32 -20.56
N THR A 3 4.89 6.41 -20.70
CA THR A 3 3.46 6.71 -20.70
C THR A 3 2.73 5.74 -19.78
N VAL A 4 1.57 6.16 -19.30
CA VAL A 4 0.66 5.27 -18.59
C VAL A 4 -0.08 4.41 -19.62
N ARG A 5 0.05 3.09 -19.52
CA ARG A 5 -0.63 2.12 -20.37
C ARG A 5 -1.85 1.55 -19.65
N GLU A 6 -3.00 1.63 -20.28
CA GLU A 6 -4.21 0.97 -19.80
C GLU A 6 -4.14 -0.54 -20.04
N VAL A 7 -4.56 -1.31 -19.04
CA VAL A 7 -4.64 -2.77 -19.07
C VAL A 7 -6.11 -3.16 -19.03
N PRO A 8 -6.67 -3.67 -20.15
CA PRO A 8 -8.13 -3.82 -20.29
C PRO A 8 -8.68 -5.10 -19.66
N ASP A 9 -7.85 -6.12 -19.44
CA ASP A 9 -8.27 -7.43 -18.94
C ASP A 9 -7.12 -8.17 -18.23
N GLU A 10 -7.48 -9.26 -17.56
CA GLU A 10 -6.58 -10.07 -16.75
C GLU A 10 -5.50 -10.77 -17.57
N SER A 11 -5.81 -11.19 -18.80
CA SER A 11 -4.84 -11.84 -19.69
C SER A 11 -3.77 -10.84 -20.14
N ALA A 12 -4.19 -9.61 -20.43
CA ALA A 12 -3.31 -8.51 -20.77
C ALA A 12 -2.45 -8.11 -19.58
N PHE A 13 -3.00 -8.14 -18.36
CA PHE A 13 -2.24 -7.92 -17.13
C PHE A 13 -1.15 -8.99 -16.94
N ALA A 14 -1.54 -10.27 -16.93
CA ALA A 14 -0.61 -11.39 -16.75
C ALA A 14 0.50 -11.38 -17.81
N SER A 15 0.14 -11.20 -19.08
CA SER A 15 1.10 -11.11 -20.18
C SER A 15 2.04 -9.92 -20.03
N THR A 16 1.52 -8.76 -19.61
CA THR A 16 2.34 -7.56 -19.40
C THR A 16 3.34 -7.81 -18.28
N ILE A 17 2.90 -8.28 -17.10
CA ILE A 17 3.79 -8.53 -15.96
C ILE A 17 4.86 -9.58 -16.30
N GLN A 18 4.50 -10.68 -16.97
CA GLN A 18 5.45 -11.71 -17.39
C GLN A 18 6.47 -11.22 -18.44
N SER A 19 6.10 -10.22 -19.24
CA SER A 19 7.00 -9.63 -20.24
C SER A 19 7.99 -8.60 -19.67
N LEU A 20 7.76 -8.11 -18.46
CA LEU A 20 8.67 -7.15 -17.83
C LEU A 20 9.96 -7.84 -17.40
N SER A 21 11.10 -7.17 -17.59
CA SER A 21 12.36 -7.69 -17.05
C SER A 21 12.33 -7.68 -15.51
N PRO A 22 13.06 -8.58 -14.83
CA PRO A 22 13.20 -8.54 -13.37
C PRO A 22 13.76 -7.21 -12.84
N SER A 23 14.48 -6.47 -13.69
CA SER A 23 15.01 -5.14 -13.36
C SER A 23 14.00 -4.00 -13.53
N THR A 24 12.87 -4.24 -14.20
CA THR A 24 11.86 -3.23 -14.51
C THR A 24 10.97 -2.96 -13.30
N LEU A 25 10.85 -1.68 -12.93
CA LEU A 25 9.89 -1.23 -11.93
C LEU A 25 8.51 -1.10 -12.54
N ALA A 26 7.51 -1.79 -12.02
CA ALA A 26 6.12 -1.62 -12.42
C ALA A 26 5.38 -0.73 -11.39
N VAL A 27 4.78 0.35 -11.89
CA VAL A 27 3.88 1.23 -11.14
C VAL A 27 2.46 0.91 -11.60
N ILE A 28 1.72 0.17 -10.78
CA ILE A 28 0.39 -0.34 -11.10
C ILE A 28 -0.64 0.51 -10.38
N TYR A 29 -1.54 1.13 -11.14
CA TYR A 29 -2.54 2.06 -10.67
C TYR A 29 -3.93 1.48 -10.82
N PHE A 30 -4.57 1.19 -9.70
CA PHE A 30 -5.97 0.76 -9.63
C PHE A 30 -6.87 1.98 -9.44
N HIS A 31 -7.85 2.12 -10.33
CA HIS A 31 -8.79 3.23 -10.33
C HIS A 31 -10.22 2.77 -10.57
N ALA A 32 -11.18 3.67 -10.30
CA ALA A 32 -12.53 3.56 -10.81
C ALA A 32 -12.86 4.83 -11.61
N PRO A 33 -13.41 4.72 -12.83
CA PRO A 33 -13.66 5.87 -13.69
C PRO A 33 -14.67 6.86 -13.10
N TRP A 34 -15.56 6.40 -12.20
CA TRP A 34 -16.55 7.23 -11.52
C TRP A 34 -16.00 7.95 -10.28
N ALA A 35 -14.79 7.61 -9.81
CA ALA A 35 -14.23 8.15 -8.58
C ALA A 35 -13.46 9.46 -8.84
N LYS A 36 -13.98 10.60 -8.36
CA LYS A 36 -13.34 11.92 -8.49
C LYS A 36 -11.86 11.95 -8.08
N PRO A 37 -11.43 11.30 -6.97
CA PRO A 37 -10.01 11.27 -6.60
C PRO A 37 -9.12 10.56 -7.64
N CYS A 38 -9.67 9.62 -8.42
CA CYS A 38 -8.96 8.93 -9.51
C CYS A 38 -8.75 9.83 -10.74
N GLU A 39 -9.62 10.80 -11.01
CA GLU A 39 -9.39 11.78 -12.09
C GLU A 39 -8.09 12.56 -11.84
N HIS A 40 -7.92 13.04 -10.60
CA HIS A 40 -6.72 13.78 -10.21
C HIS A 40 -5.47 12.90 -10.24
N MET A 41 -5.55 11.67 -9.72
CA MET A 41 -4.40 10.74 -9.70
C MET A 41 -3.97 10.33 -11.11
N SER A 42 -4.91 10.18 -12.04
CA SER A 42 -4.62 9.91 -13.45
C SER A 42 -3.74 11.00 -14.07
N VAL A 43 -4.01 12.28 -13.77
CA VAL A 43 -3.18 13.40 -14.24
C VAL A 43 -1.79 13.37 -13.62
N ILE A 44 -1.71 13.08 -12.32
CA ILE A 44 -0.43 12.97 -11.60
C ILE A 44 0.44 11.87 -12.20
N LEU A 45 -0.11 10.67 -12.40
CA LEU A 45 0.64 9.54 -12.95
C LEU A 45 1.02 9.74 -14.41
N LYS A 46 0.17 10.37 -15.23
CA LYS A 46 0.55 10.76 -16.61
C LYS A 46 1.70 11.75 -16.61
N THR A 47 1.64 12.74 -15.72
CA THR A 47 2.71 13.74 -15.57
C THR A 47 4.00 13.08 -15.09
N LEU A 48 3.92 12.22 -14.07
CA LEU A 48 5.06 11.50 -13.52
C LEU A 48 5.69 10.54 -14.55
N ALA A 49 4.89 9.74 -15.26
CA ALA A 49 5.38 8.89 -16.33
C ALA A 49 6.12 9.71 -17.40
N SER A 50 5.60 10.90 -17.74
CA SER A 50 6.22 11.77 -18.73
C SER A 50 7.57 12.36 -18.30
N THR A 51 8.00 12.24 -17.04
CA THR A 51 9.34 12.67 -16.61
C THR A 51 10.42 11.62 -16.86
N TYR A 52 10.04 10.36 -17.09
CA TYR A 52 10.98 9.27 -17.36
C TYR A 52 11.25 9.12 -18.87
N PRO A 53 12.51 8.98 -19.31
CA PRO A 53 12.85 8.55 -20.67
C PRO A 53 12.21 7.20 -21.03
N ALA A 54 11.92 6.97 -22.31
CA ALA A 54 11.18 5.78 -22.76
C ALA A 54 11.98 4.47 -22.62
N ASP A 55 13.31 4.55 -22.53
CA ASP A 55 14.27 3.48 -22.32
C ASP A 55 14.54 3.18 -20.83
N THR A 56 14.00 3.99 -19.92
CA THR A 56 14.09 3.72 -18.49
C THR A 56 13.35 2.41 -18.18
N PRO A 57 13.92 1.50 -17.37
CA PRO A 57 13.27 0.24 -16.99
C PRO A 57 12.15 0.50 -15.96
N ILE A 58 11.12 1.24 -16.36
CA ILE A 58 9.93 1.56 -15.59
C ILE A 58 8.68 1.45 -16.48
N ALA A 59 7.64 0.82 -15.96
CA ALA A 59 6.35 0.66 -16.64
C ALA A 59 5.24 1.24 -15.76
N PHE A 60 4.41 2.12 -16.33
CA PHE A 60 3.23 2.65 -15.66
C PHE A 60 1.98 1.97 -16.24
N LEU A 61 1.22 1.27 -15.40
CA LEU A 61 0.04 0.50 -15.77
C LEU A 61 -1.20 1.09 -15.08
N SER A 62 -2.30 1.23 -15.80
CA SER A 62 -3.60 1.68 -15.29
C SER A 62 -4.62 0.57 -15.43
N LEU A 63 -5.29 0.23 -14.33
CA LEU A 63 -6.26 -0.85 -14.24
C LEU A 63 -7.56 -0.30 -13.64
N ASN A 64 -8.69 -0.62 -14.28
CA ASN A 64 -9.98 -0.41 -13.68
C ASN A 64 -10.23 -1.51 -12.63
N ALA A 65 -10.30 -1.13 -11.37
CA ALA A 65 -10.38 -2.06 -10.24
C ALA A 65 -11.69 -2.90 -10.25
N GLU A 66 -12.76 -2.39 -10.87
CA GLU A 66 -14.06 -3.07 -10.95
C GLU A 66 -14.14 -4.05 -12.12
N GLU A 67 -13.37 -3.81 -13.19
CA GLU A 67 -13.34 -4.69 -14.37
C GLU A 67 -12.33 -5.82 -14.23
N LEU A 68 -11.34 -5.67 -13.34
CA LEU A 68 -10.32 -6.67 -13.04
C LEU A 68 -10.38 -7.09 -11.55
N PRO A 69 -11.49 -7.70 -11.08
CA PRO A 69 -11.69 -8.00 -9.66
C PRO A 69 -10.68 -9.00 -9.10
N ASP A 70 -10.24 -10.00 -9.87
CA ASP A 70 -9.28 -11.00 -9.39
C ASP A 70 -7.89 -10.37 -9.20
N VAL A 71 -7.50 -9.46 -10.09
CA VAL A 71 -6.25 -8.69 -9.96
C VAL A 71 -6.35 -7.72 -8.79
N SER A 72 -7.46 -7.01 -8.65
CA SER A 72 -7.71 -6.13 -7.49
C SER A 72 -7.64 -6.91 -6.18
N GLU A 73 -8.18 -8.13 -6.13
CA GLU A 73 -8.08 -9.00 -4.96
C GLU A 73 -6.63 -9.44 -4.70
N GLN A 74 -5.87 -9.80 -5.75
CA GLN A 74 -4.47 -10.20 -5.63
C GLN A 74 -3.60 -9.11 -4.98
N TYR A 75 -3.89 -7.83 -5.25
CA TYR A 75 -3.17 -6.68 -4.68
C TYR A 75 -3.85 -6.07 -3.46
N ASP A 76 -4.90 -6.71 -2.94
CA ASP A 76 -5.66 -6.26 -1.77
C ASP A 76 -6.21 -4.83 -1.89
N VAL A 77 -6.72 -4.49 -3.08
CA VAL A 77 -7.31 -3.20 -3.37
C VAL A 77 -8.67 -3.09 -2.66
N THR A 78 -8.76 -2.17 -1.70
CA THR A 78 -9.97 -1.96 -0.88
C THR A 78 -10.59 -0.59 -1.09
N ALA A 79 -9.83 0.34 -1.66
CA ALA A 79 -10.25 1.67 -2.03
C ALA A 79 -9.45 2.11 -3.25
N VAL A 80 -10.00 3.04 -4.02
CA VAL A 80 -9.32 3.66 -5.16
C VAL A 80 -9.27 5.18 -4.97
N PRO A 81 -8.20 5.87 -5.42
CA PRO A 81 -7.04 5.35 -6.15
C PRO A 81 -6.09 4.51 -5.27
N TYR A 82 -5.53 3.45 -5.82
CA TYR A 82 -4.52 2.61 -5.15
C TYR A 82 -3.35 2.34 -6.09
N ILE A 83 -2.13 2.56 -5.61
CA ILE A 83 -0.91 2.43 -6.39
C ILE A 83 -0.04 1.36 -5.75
N VAL A 84 0.44 0.43 -6.56
CA VAL A 84 1.42 -0.59 -6.19
C VAL A 84 2.70 -0.31 -6.95
N VAL A 85 3.81 -0.27 -6.21
CA VAL A 85 5.16 -0.23 -6.80
C VAL A 85 5.76 -1.61 -6.61
N GLN A 86 6.08 -2.29 -7.70
CA GLN A 86 6.62 -3.65 -7.66
C GLN A 86 7.80 -3.86 -8.60
N LYS A 87 8.58 -4.89 -8.32
CA LYS A 87 9.70 -5.33 -9.15
C LYS A 87 9.81 -6.85 -9.07
N ASP A 88 9.99 -7.51 -10.21
CA ASP A 88 10.08 -8.98 -10.29
C ASP A 88 8.89 -9.69 -9.61
N GLY A 89 7.67 -9.17 -9.79
CA GLY A 89 6.45 -9.68 -9.17
C GLY A 89 6.33 -9.46 -7.66
N LYS A 90 7.34 -8.87 -7.01
CA LYS A 90 7.32 -8.53 -5.59
C LYS A 90 6.88 -7.08 -5.37
N THR A 91 5.81 -6.89 -4.60
CA THR A 91 5.40 -5.57 -4.11
C THR A 91 6.48 -4.97 -3.21
N LEU A 92 6.96 -3.78 -3.56
CA LEU A 92 7.95 -3.02 -2.82
C LEU A 92 7.30 -1.93 -1.96
N ASP A 93 6.22 -1.33 -2.44
CA ASP A 93 5.52 -0.24 -1.76
C ASP A 93 4.07 -0.14 -2.26
N THR A 94 3.21 0.47 -1.45
CA THR A 94 1.82 0.72 -1.82
C THR A 94 1.37 2.08 -1.31
N VAL A 95 0.62 2.81 -2.13
CA VAL A 95 0.05 4.10 -1.75
C VAL A 95 -1.46 4.04 -1.98
N SER A 96 -2.23 4.18 -0.90
CA SER A 96 -3.68 4.32 -0.95
C SER A 96 -4.08 5.79 -0.89
N GLY A 97 -5.06 6.19 -1.71
CA GLY A 97 -5.63 7.53 -1.72
C GLY A 97 -4.90 8.51 -2.64
N SER A 98 -5.31 9.78 -2.57
CA SER A 98 -4.96 10.82 -3.56
C SER A 98 -3.70 11.63 -3.22
N ASP A 99 -2.82 11.12 -2.36
CA ASP A 99 -1.60 11.82 -1.96
C ASP A 99 -0.53 11.73 -3.05
N ALA A 100 -0.47 12.79 -3.88
CA ALA A 100 0.49 12.90 -4.98
C ALA A 100 1.95 12.88 -4.52
N ALA A 101 2.25 13.41 -3.33
CA ALA A 101 3.62 13.48 -2.82
C ALA A 101 4.10 12.09 -2.42
N LYS A 102 3.25 11.30 -1.75
CA LYS A 102 3.53 9.90 -1.42
C LYS A 102 3.74 9.05 -2.67
N VAL A 103 2.90 9.20 -3.69
CA VAL A 103 3.05 8.47 -4.96
C VAL A 103 4.40 8.78 -5.62
N ARG A 104 4.76 10.06 -5.75
CA ARG A 104 6.05 10.45 -6.34
C ARG A 104 7.22 9.89 -5.53
N ALA A 105 7.20 10.08 -4.21
CA ALA A 105 8.26 9.59 -3.33
C ALA A 105 8.43 8.06 -3.43
N ALA A 106 7.34 7.30 -3.49
CA ALA A 106 7.38 5.85 -3.66
C ALA A 106 8.02 5.46 -5.01
N VAL A 107 7.60 6.08 -6.11
CA VAL A 107 8.17 5.77 -7.44
C VAL A 107 9.65 6.15 -7.52
N GLU A 108 10.02 7.36 -7.07
CA GLU A 108 11.41 7.85 -7.11
C GLU A 108 12.35 7.00 -6.27
N ARG A 109 11.90 6.54 -5.09
CA ARG A 109 12.68 5.66 -4.20
C ARG A 109 13.18 4.41 -4.91
N TYR A 110 12.38 3.83 -5.80
CA TYR A 110 12.69 2.56 -6.44
C TYR A 110 13.11 2.68 -7.92
N ALA A 111 12.88 3.83 -8.56
CA ALA A 111 13.29 4.05 -9.95
C ALA A 111 14.81 4.22 -10.13
N GLY A 112 15.57 4.48 -9.06
CA GLY A 112 17.03 4.70 -9.09
C GLY A 112 17.91 3.59 -8.50
N ALA A 113 17.34 2.51 -7.94
CA ALA A 113 18.08 1.48 -7.20
C ALA A 113 18.60 0.33 -8.09
N GLY A 114 19.23 0.66 -9.22
CA GLY A 114 19.99 -0.28 -10.04
C GLY A 114 21.48 -0.05 -9.88
N SER A 115 22.17 -0.96 -9.19
CA SER A 115 23.63 -1.03 -8.94
C SER A 115 24.25 0.09 -8.08
N GLY A 116 25.04 -0.29 -7.08
CA GLY A 116 25.53 0.60 -6.03
C GLY A 116 26.48 1.69 -6.51
N ALA A 117 26.22 2.92 -6.07
CA ALA A 117 27.18 3.91 -5.60
C ALA A 117 26.37 5.16 -5.22
N ALA A 118 26.68 5.74 -4.07
CA ALA A 118 26.24 7.08 -3.72
C ALA A 118 26.70 8.06 -4.81
N ASN A 119 25.76 8.56 -5.61
CA ASN A 119 25.84 9.87 -6.25
C ASN A 119 24.42 10.32 -6.58
N SER A 120 23.97 11.29 -5.79
CA SER A 120 22.76 12.06 -5.99
C SER A 120 22.83 12.83 -7.31
N SER A 121 22.43 12.21 -8.40
CA SER A 121 22.07 12.94 -9.62
C SER A 121 20.62 13.37 -9.50
N LEU A 122 20.41 14.55 -8.91
CA LEU A 122 19.19 15.33 -9.08
C LEU A 122 18.89 15.44 -10.60
N PRO A 123 17.63 15.31 -11.04
CA PRO A 123 17.28 15.59 -12.43
C PRO A 123 17.58 17.07 -12.78
N PRO A 124 17.84 17.39 -14.07
CA PRO A 124 18.16 18.75 -14.50
C PRO A 124 16.99 19.70 -14.19
N ALA A 125 17.33 20.91 -13.73
CA ALA A 125 16.37 21.95 -13.38
C ALA A 125 15.37 22.23 -14.52
N GLN A 126 14.07 22.15 -14.23
CA GLN A 126 13.03 22.53 -15.17
C GLN A 126 13.07 24.04 -15.41
N THR A 127 13.32 24.46 -16.66
CA THR A 127 13.07 25.83 -17.12
C THR A 127 11.59 26.00 -17.40
N VAL A 128 10.89 26.68 -16.48
CA VAL A 128 9.50 27.10 -16.69
C VAL A 128 9.48 28.22 -17.72
N THR A 129 9.08 27.93 -18.96
CA THR A 129 8.67 28.95 -19.93
C THR A 129 7.16 29.14 -19.82
N ARG A 130 6.76 30.29 -19.25
CA ARG A 130 5.36 30.71 -19.16
C ARG A 130 4.85 31.08 -20.57
N PRO A 131 3.66 30.65 -21.00
CA PRO A 131 3.07 31.10 -22.27
C PRO A 131 2.79 32.62 -22.24
N PRO A 132 2.86 33.33 -23.39
CA PRO A 132 2.56 34.76 -23.45
C PRO A 132 1.08 35.01 -23.18
N VAL A 133 0.79 35.91 -22.24
CA VAL A 133 -0.55 36.48 -22.06
C VAL A 133 -0.72 37.66 -23.02
N GLU A 134 -1.74 37.59 -23.87
CA GLU A 134 -2.17 38.69 -24.74
C GLU A 134 -2.77 39.85 -23.94
N ASN A 135 -2.58 41.06 -24.50
CA ASN A 135 -2.77 42.37 -23.90
C ASN A 135 -4.20 42.69 -23.43
N GLY A 136 -4.31 43.27 -22.25
CA GLY A 136 -5.45 44.06 -21.77
C GLY A 136 -4.95 45.10 -20.75
N ALA A 137 -5.22 46.37 -21.03
CA ALA A 137 -4.47 47.53 -20.56
C ALA A 137 -4.81 48.06 -19.14
N ASN A 138 -3.84 48.80 -18.60
CA ASN A 138 -3.90 49.92 -17.64
C ASN A 138 -4.27 49.64 -16.17
N ASN A 139 -3.31 49.78 -15.24
CA ASN A 139 -3.11 51.00 -14.44
C ASN A 139 -1.88 50.86 -13.50
N ASP A 140 -1.17 51.97 -13.33
CA ASP A 140 0.01 52.23 -12.52
C ASP A 140 -0.07 51.74 -11.06
N SER A 141 1.00 51.05 -10.62
CA SER A 141 1.74 51.29 -9.37
C SER A 141 2.65 50.09 -9.04
N ALA A 142 3.84 50.02 -9.64
CA ALA A 142 4.86 49.06 -9.23
C ALA A 142 5.47 49.49 -7.88
N LYS A 143 4.96 48.96 -6.76
CA LYS A 143 5.68 48.98 -5.49
C LYS A 143 6.66 47.83 -5.46
N ASN A 144 7.94 48.19 -5.46
CA ASN A 144 9.09 47.30 -5.38
C ASN A 144 9.12 46.63 -3.98
N LEU A 145 8.91 45.31 -3.92
CA LEU A 145 8.83 44.51 -2.69
C LEU A 145 10.14 43.80 -2.32
N ALA A 146 11.27 44.25 -2.86
CA ALA A 146 12.58 43.62 -2.63
C ALA A 146 13.25 43.96 -1.27
N ALA A 147 12.54 44.59 -0.34
CA ALA A 147 13.10 45.05 0.94
C ALA A 147 12.35 44.61 2.20
N TYR A 148 11.50 43.58 2.14
CA TYR A 148 10.86 43.04 3.34
C TYR A 148 11.78 42.03 4.04
N ALA A 149 12.55 42.51 5.02
CA ALA A 149 13.16 41.66 6.03
C ALA A 149 12.22 41.66 7.25
N PRO A 150 11.77 40.49 7.76
CA PRO A 150 10.86 40.46 8.90
C PRO A 150 11.56 40.98 10.17
N GLY A 151 10.85 41.79 10.93
CA GLY A 151 11.33 42.32 12.21
C GLY A 151 11.18 41.29 13.33
N ALA A 152 11.94 41.45 14.41
CA ALA A 152 11.99 40.55 15.57
C ALA A 152 10.68 40.51 16.42
N GLY A 153 9.52 40.82 15.85
CA GLY A 153 8.23 40.89 16.54
C GLY A 153 7.04 40.30 15.78
N GLU A 154 7.25 39.62 14.65
CA GLU A 154 6.16 38.95 13.91
C GLU A 154 5.91 37.53 14.43
N GLN A 155 4.65 37.19 14.72
CA GLN A 155 4.24 35.86 15.16
C GLN A 155 4.54 34.82 14.07
N LYS A 156 5.31 33.79 14.44
CA LYS A 156 5.57 32.61 13.59
C LYS A 156 4.25 31.94 13.22
N THR A 157 3.91 31.92 11.93
CA THR A 157 2.79 31.15 11.35
C THR A 157 3.26 29.89 10.60
N ALA A 158 4.53 29.52 10.73
CA ALA A 158 5.00 28.21 10.28
C ALA A 158 4.64 27.17 11.35
N PRO A 159 3.97 26.05 11.02
CA PRO A 159 3.80 24.98 11.98
C PRO A 159 5.18 24.44 12.33
N GLU A 160 5.50 24.47 13.63
CA GLU A 160 6.63 23.73 14.18
C GLU A 160 6.37 22.24 13.91
N TYR A 161 7.21 21.64 13.04
CA TYR A 161 7.26 20.19 12.91
C TYR A 161 7.73 19.63 14.27
N SER A 162 6.75 19.28 15.10
CA SER A 162 6.96 18.52 16.33
C SER A 162 7.31 17.09 15.93
N SER A 163 8.59 16.76 16.00
CA SER A 163 9.08 15.38 15.94
C SER A 163 8.62 14.53 17.14
N GLY A 164 7.79 15.05 18.06
CA GLY A 164 7.28 14.33 19.22
C GLY A 164 5.91 13.65 19.03
N GLU A 165 5.11 14.07 18.05
CA GLU A 165 3.77 13.52 17.84
C GLU A 165 3.79 12.17 17.09
N HIS A 166 4.82 11.93 16.27
CA HIS A 166 4.92 10.71 15.46
C HIS A 166 5.42 9.48 16.24
N GLU A 167 6.30 9.67 17.23
CA GLU A 167 6.81 8.59 18.09
C GLU A 167 5.73 8.07 19.04
N THR A 168 4.98 8.98 19.66
CA THR A 168 3.89 8.64 20.61
C THR A 168 2.82 7.78 19.93
N ASN A 169 2.44 8.12 18.69
CA ASN A 169 1.45 7.37 17.93
C ASN A 169 1.94 5.94 17.57
N LYS A 170 3.22 5.80 17.20
CA LYS A 170 3.79 4.49 16.86
C LYS A 170 3.89 3.57 18.08
N GLU A 171 4.30 4.08 19.23
CA GLU A 171 4.35 3.30 20.48
C GLU A 171 2.95 2.87 20.93
N GLU A 172 1.96 3.77 20.87
CA GLU A 172 0.57 3.46 21.19
C GLU A 172 -0.01 2.40 20.23
N LEU A 173 0.27 2.51 18.94
CA LEU A 173 -0.11 1.51 17.95
C LEU A 173 0.54 0.16 18.24
N HIS A 174 1.86 0.11 18.48
CA HIS A 174 2.56 -1.13 18.82
C HIS A 174 1.97 -1.82 20.06
N LYS A 175 1.61 -1.03 21.07
CA LYS A 175 0.92 -1.54 22.26
C LYS A 175 -0.44 -2.13 21.90
N ARG A 176 -1.25 -1.40 21.12
CA ARG A 176 -2.55 -1.86 20.63
C ARG A 176 -2.44 -3.17 19.84
N LEU A 177 -1.46 -3.28 18.94
CA LEU A 177 -1.21 -4.49 18.16
C LEU A 177 -0.81 -5.67 19.05
N SER A 178 0.07 -5.43 20.02
CA SER A 178 0.51 -6.44 21.00
C SER A 178 -0.66 -6.98 21.85
N GLU A 179 -1.62 -6.12 22.19
CA GLU A 179 -2.86 -6.51 22.87
C GLU A 179 -3.80 -7.27 21.93
N LEU A 180 -3.94 -6.83 20.67
CA LEU A 180 -4.81 -7.47 19.68
C LEU A 180 -4.37 -8.90 19.34
N VAL A 181 -3.08 -9.14 19.12
CA VAL A 181 -2.58 -10.50 18.78
C VAL A 181 -2.72 -11.47 19.95
N LYS A 182 -2.89 -10.96 21.19
CA LYS A 182 -3.10 -11.74 22.42
C LYS A 182 -4.57 -11.76 22.88
N ALA A 183 -5.48 -11.15 22.14
CA ALA A 183 -6.89 -11.03 22.52
C ALA A 183 -7.61 -12.39 22.61
N ALA A 184 -7.11 -13.41 21.91
CA ALA A 184 -7.49 -14.80 22.08
C ALA A 184 -6.26 -15.71 21.90
N PRO A 185 -6.29 -16.96 22.43
CA PRO A 185 -5.18 -17.91 22.26
C PRO A 185 -4.90 -18.25 20.80
N VAL A 186 -5.93 -18.26 19.95
CA VAL A 186 -5.79 -18.33 18.49
C VAL A 186 -6.48 -17.11 17.91
N MET A 187 -5.75 -16.24 17.23
CA MET A 187 -6.25 -15.01 16.63
C MET A 187 -6.05 -15.02 15.12
N LEU A 188 -7.15 -14.84 14.37
CA LEU A 188 -7.14 -14.76 12.92
C LEU A 188 -7.37 -13.32 12.45
N PHE A 189 -6.36 -12.71 11.85
CA PHE A 189 -6.50 -11.44 11.15
C PHE A 189 -6.84 -11.72 9.70
N MET A 190 -8.03 -11.31 9.26
CA MET A 190 -8.59 -11.70 7.97
C MET A 190 -9.33 -10.55 7.28
N LYS A 191 -9.54 -10.70 5.97
CA LYS A 191 -10.35 -9.79 5.17
C LYS A 191 -11.82 -10.21 5.27
N GLY A 192 -12.64 -9.38 5.90
CA GLY A 192 -14.03 -9.68 6.23
C GLY A 192 -14.17 -10.39 7.57
N THR A 193 -15.22 -11.20 7.72
CA THR A 193 -15.51 -11.94 8.95
C THR A 193 -15.61 -13.44 8.68
N PRO A 194 -15.54 -14.32 9.70
CA PRO A 194 -15.72 -15.76 9.51
C PRO A 194 -17.08 -16.16 8.89
N SER A 195 -18.10 -15.33 9.06
CA SER A 195 -19.43 -15.51 8.44
C SER A 195 -19.53 -14.88 7.05
N ALA A 196 -18.75 -13.84 6.76
CA ALA A 196 -18.72 -13.14 5.48
C ALA A 196 -17.26 -12.80 5.06
N PRO A 197 -16.47 -13.80 4.63
CA PRO A 197 -15.10 -13.57 4.20
C PRO A 197 -15.07 -12.87 2.84
N GLN A 198 -14.26 -11.81 2.74
CA GLN A 198 -14.15 -10.95 1.55
C GLN A 198 -12.88 -11.20 0.73
N CYS A 199 -12.19 -12.32 1.00
CA CYS A 199 -11.04 -12.78 0.23
C CYS A 199 -11.00 -14.31 0.19
N GLY A 200 -10.61 -14.91 -0.94
CA GLY A 200 -10.50 -16.35 -1.14
C GLY A 200 -9.57 -17.02 -0.12
N PHE A 201 -8.41 -16.44 0.16
CA PHE A 201 -7.47 -16.96 1.15
C PHE A 201 -8.03 -16.92 2.58
N SER A 202 -8.74 -15.83 2.92
CA SER A 202 -9.44 -15.69 4.19
C SER A 202 -10.56 -16.73 4.33
N ARG A 203 -11.34 -16.96 3.26
CA ARG A 203 -12.39 -17.99 3.21
C ARG A 203 -11.82 -19.40 3.40
N GLN A 204 -10.70 -19.72 2.74
CA GLN A 204 -10.05 -21.02 2.89
C GLN A 204 -9.49 -21.22 4.30
N THR A 205 -8.86 -20.20 4.90
CA THR A 205 -8.33 -20.31 6.28
C THR A 205 -9.44 -20.58 7.28
N VAL A 206 -10.56 -19.85 7.18
CA VAL A 206 -11.76 -20.07 7.99
C VAL A 206 -12.30 -21.50 7.82
N SER A 207 -12.28 -22.02 6.59
CA SER A 207 -12.75 -23.38 6.29
C SER A 207 -11.86 -24.44 6.95
N VAL A 208 -10.54 -24.32 6.81
CA VAL A 208 -9.56 -25.22 7.45
C VAL A 208 -9.72 -25.24 8.97
N LEU A 209 -9.76 -24.06 9.62
CA LEU A 209 -9.92 -23.98 11.08
C LEU A 209 -11.27 -24.56 11.54
N ARG A 210 -12.33 -24.36 10.75
CA ARG A 210 -13.66 -24.92 11.04
C ARG A 210 -13.70 -26.43 10.90
N GLU A 211 -13.10 -26.98 9.84
CA GLU A 211 -12.99 -28.43 9.61
C GLU A 211 -12.22 -29.12 10.73
N LYS A 212 -11.16 -28.47 11.24
CA LYS A 212 -10.35 -28.95 12.38
C LYS A 212 -10.99 -28.66 13.75
N GLY A 213 -12.11 -27.95 13.78
CA GLY A 213 -12.86 -27.63 15.00
C GLY A 213 -12.11 -26.68 15.96
N VAL A 214 -11.16 -25.90 15.45
CA VAL A 214 -10.34 -24.97 16.24
C VAL A 214 -11.16 -23.74 16.62
N ARG A 215 -11.15 -23.35 17.91
CA ARG A 215 -11.72 -22.07 18.34
C ARG A 215 -10.71 -20.95 18.17
N TYR A 216 -11.14 -19.85 17.57
CA TYR A 216 -10.31 -18.68 17.36
C TYR A 216 -11.12 -17.38 17.53
N GLY A 217 -10.44 -16.33 17.98
CA GLY A 217 -10.89 -14.95 17.81
C GLY A 217 -10.52 -14.44 16.42
N PHE A 218 -11.21 -13.41 15.94
CA PHE A 218 -10.90 -12.82 14.64
C PHE A 218 -10.89 -11.30 14.70
N PHE A 219 -10.14 -10.69 13.77
CA PHE A 219 -10.16 -9.26 13.53
C PHE A 219 -10.28 -9.00 12.03
N ASN A 220 -11.25 -8.15 11.66
CA ASN A 220 -11.44 -7.73 10.27
C ASN A 220 -10.50 -6.58 9.94
N ILE A 221 -9.40 -6.85 9.24
CA ILE A 221 -8.40 -5.83 8.90
C ILE A 221 -8.89 -4.80 7.88
N LEU A 222 -10.04 -5.03 7.24
CA LEU A 222 -10.66 -4.05 6.33
C LEU A 222 -11.36 -2.91 7.07
N ALA A 223 -11.66 -3.10 8.35
CA ALA A 223 -12.33 -2.09 9.17
C ALA A 223 -11.34 -1.09 9.80
N ASP A 224 -10.04 -1.39 9.78
CA ASP A 224 -9.02 -0.58 10.43
C ASP A 224 -7.69 -0.66 9.65
N ASP A 225 -7.46 0.35 8.80
CA ASP A 225 -6.25 0.44 7.98
C ASP A 225 -4.98 0.63 8.81
N GLU A 226 -5.07 1.25 9.99
CA GLU A 226 -3.92 1.46 10.87
C GLU A 226 -3.43 0.13 11.45
N VAL A 227 -4.36 -0.69 11.96
CA VAL A 227 -4.07 -2.06 12.40
C VAL A 227 -3.56 -2.92 11.24
N ARG A 228 -4.15 -2.78 10.05
CA ARG A 228 -3.75 -3.53 8.85
C ARG A 228 -2.29 -3.26 8.46
N GLN A 229 -1.90 -1.98 8.37
CA GLN A 229 -0.52 -1.64 8.01
C GLN A 229 0.43 -1.96 9.16
N GLY A 230 0.04 -1.62 10.39
CA GLY A 230 0.84 -1.87 11.58
C GLY A 230 1.15 -3.35 11.78
N LEU A 231 0.20 -4.26 11.54
CA LEU A 231 0.44 -5.71 11.65
C LEU A 231 1.46 -6.24 10.63
N LYS A 232 1.52 -5.68 9.42
CA LYS A 232 2.53 -6.10 8.44
C LYS A 232 3.94 -5.80 8.92
N GLU A 233 4.12 -4.61 9.49
CA GLU A 233 5.40 -4.19 10.07
C GLU A 233 5.72 -4.93 11.37
N PHE A 234 4.73 -5.08 12.26
CA PHE A 234 4.87 -5.73 13.56
C PHE A 234 5.23 -7.21 13.43
N ALA A 235 4.66 -7.89 12.44
CA ALA A 235 4.85 -9.31 12.19
C ALA A 235 6.01 -9.61 11.23
N ASP A 236 6.57 -8.59 10.59
CA ASP A 236 7.42 -8.71 9.39
C ASP A 236 6.79 -9.65 8.33
N TRP A 237 5.48 -9.50 8.12
CA TRP A 237 4.69 -10.40 7.28
C TRP A 237 3.80 -9.62 6.29
N PRO A 238 4.00 -9.78 4.96
CA PRO A 238 3.44 -8.85 3.97
C PRO A 238 1.94 -9.05 3.67
N THR A 239 1.37 -10.22 3.99
CA THR A 239 0.06 -10.65 3.48
C THR A 239 -0.95 -11.01 4.58
N PHE A 240 -2.22 -11.11 4.19
CA PHE A 240 -3.31 -11.62 5.03
C PHE A 240 -4.05 -12.73 4.26
N PRO A 241 -4.59 -13.74 4.95
CA PRO A 241 -4.81 -13.84 6.40
C PRO A 241 -3.54 -14.15 7.20
N GLN A 242 -3.50 -13.70 8.46
CA GLN A 242 -2.44 -14.05 9.42
C GLN A 242 -3.05 -14.79 10.60
N LEU A 243 -2.52 -15.97 10.91
CA LEU A 243 -2.88 -16.74 12.10
C LEU A 243 -1.83 -16.53 13.18
N TRP A 244 -2.30 -16.22 14.39
CA TRP A 244 -1.49 -16.02 15.58
C TRP A 244 -1.91 -17.00 16.66
N VAL A 245 -0.94 -17.54 17.40
CA VAL A 245 -1.14 -18.46 18.52
C VAL A 245 -0.38 -17.92 19.72
N ASP A 246 -1.08 -17.68 20.82
CA ASP A 246 -0.54 -17.13 22.08
C ASP A 246 0.30 -15.85 21.90
N GLY A 247 -0.05 -15.05 20.88
CA GLY A 247 0.62 -13.80 20.55
C GLY A 247 1.87 -13.95 19.67
N GLU A 248 2.13 -15.15 19.14
CA GLU A 248 3.19 -15.41 18.15
C GLU A 248 2.58 -15.69 16.77
N LEU A 249 3.22 -15.18 15.71
CA LEU A 249 2.77 -15.40 14.34
C LEU A 249 3.05 -16.85 13.94
N VAL A 250 2.01 -17.57 13.50
CA VAL A 250 2.15 -18.85 12.79
C VAL A 250 2.45 -18.60 11.32
N GLY A 251 1.64 -17.77 10.66
CA GLY A 251 1.82 -17.42 9.26
C GLY A 251 0.52 -17.26 8.46
N GLY A 252 0.66 -17.38 7.14
CA GLY A 252 -0.43 -17.33 6.16
C GLY A 252 -1.17 -18.66 5.98
N LEU A 253 -2.11 -18.71 5.02
CA LEU A 253 -2.89 -19.91 4.72
C LEU A 253 -2.03 -21.12 4.33
N ASP A 254 -1.00 -20.88 3.53
CA ASP A 254 -0.05 -21.87 3.04
C ASP A 254 0.69 -22.56 4.20
N ILE A 255 1.28 -21.77 5.09
CA ILE A 255 1.93 -22.29 6.30
C ILE A 255 0.91 -23.02 7.18
N VAL A 256 -0.26 -22.43 7.41
CA VAL A 256 -1.29 -23.09 8.25
C VAL A 256 -1.69 -24.45 7.70
N LYS A 257 -1.84 -24.59 6.38
CA LYS A 257 -2.11 -25.90 5.75
C LYS A 257 -0.93 -26.86 5.94
N GLU A 258 0.29 -26.40 5.71
CA GLU A 258 1.50 -27.19 5.88
C GLU A 258 1.66 -27.70 7.33
N GLU A 259 1.41 -26.84 8.33
CA GLU A 259 1.43 -27.23 9.74
C GLU A 259 0.43 -28.34 10.06
N PHE A 260 -0.81 -28.25 9.52
CA PHE A 260 -1.81 -29.31 9.69
C PHE A 260 -1.51 -30.61 8.93
N ASP A 261 -0.79 -30.51 7.82
CA ASP A 261 -0.37 -31.68 7.04
C ASP A 261 0.81 -32.39 7.71
N ASN A 262 1.73 -31.63 8.32
CA ASN A 262 2.88 -32.13 9.08
C ASN A 262 2.48 -32.68 10.45
N ASP A 263 1.60 -31.97 11.17
CA ASP A 263 1.07 -32.36 12.47
C ASP A 263 -0.47 -32.34 12.46
N PRO A 264 -1.13 -33.50 12.36
CA PRO A 264 -2.58 -33.60 12.45
C PRO A 264 -3.16 -33.10 13.79
N GLU A 265 -2.36 -33.06 14.85
CA GLU A 265 -2.72 -32.56 16.18
C GLU A 265 -2.41 -31.08 16.37
N PHE A 266 -1.91 -30.39 15.33
CA PHE A 266 -1.68 -28.95 15.34
C PHE A 266 -2.95 -28.22 15.82
N LEU A 267 -2.83 -27.37 16.83
CA LEU A 267 -3.93 -26.63 17.47
C LEU A 267 -5.05 -27.47 18.13
N SER A 268 -4.89 -28.79 18.27
CA SER A 268 -5.89 -29.67 18.89
C SER A 268 -6.26 -29.26 20.32
N GLN A 269 -5.32 -28.66 21.07
CA GLN A 269 -5.56 -28.10 22.40
C GLN A 269 -6.60 -26.96 22.42
N TYR A 270 -6.82 -26.28 21.28
CA TYR A 270 -7.79 -25.21 21.12
C TYR A 270 -9.10 -25.68 20.45
N SER A 271 -9.20 -26.97 20.11
CA SER A 271 -10.38 -27.55 19.48
C SER A 271 -11.51 -27.83 20.46
N VAL A 272 -12.75 -27.77 19.99
CA VAL A 272 -13.95 -28.04 20.81
C VAL A 272 -14.11 -29.50 21.28
N SER A 273 -13.30 -30.43 20.76
CA SER A 273 -13.38 -31.86 21.08
C SER A 273 -12.13 -32.34 21.82
N GLN A 274 -12.04 -32.08 23.12
CA GLN A 274 -11.22 -32.92 23.99
C GLN A 274 -12.11 -34.05 24.51
N PRO A 275 -11.76 -35.34 24.34
CA PRO A 275 -12.38 -36.39 25.15
C PRO A 275 -12.03 -36.07 26.60
N LYS A 276 -13.06 -35.91 27.43
CA LYS A 276 -12.90 -35.83 28.87
C LYS A 276 -12.17 -37.11 29.31
N ALA A 277 -10.90 -36.99 29.71
CA ALA A 277 -10.19 -38.08 30.35
C ALA A 277 -11.02 -38.51 31.57
N ALA A 278 -11.55 -39.72 31.50
CA ALA A 278 -12.29 -40.37 32.58
C ALA A 278 -11.31 -41.03 33.55
#